data_AF-A0A498KLQ9-F1
#
_entry.id   AF-A0A498KLQ9-F1
#
_cell.length_a   1.000
_cell.length_b   1.000
_cell.length_c   1.000
_cell.angle_alpha   90.00
_cell.angle_beta   90.00
_cell.angle_gamma   90.00
#
_symmetry.space_group_name_H-M   'P 1'
#
loop_
_entity.id
_entity.type
_entity.pdbx_description
1 polymer ?
#
loop_
_entity_poly.entity_id
_entity_poly.type
_entity_poly.pdbx_seq_one_letter_code
_entity_poly.pdbx_strand_id
1 'polypeptide(L)' 'MIGKSGALLAVDPCLATLFVLLGDLAQTWSNGRLCNVKHRVQCKEANTRVSIATFLAGPKEEAVESPPEFVNSDHPRL' A
#
# COMPACT_ATOMS: atom_id res chain seq x y z
N MET A 1 3.07 9.73 4.52
CA MET A 1 3.72 8.43 4.32
C MET A 1 4.90 8.29 5.27
N ILE A 2 5.31 7.06 5.55
CA ILE A 2 6.54 6.78 6.30
C ILE A 2 7.54 6.21 5.30
N GLY A 3 8.61 6.95 5.03
CA GLY A 3 9.67 6.54 4.11
C GLY A 3 10.50 5.39 4.69
N LYS A 4 11.37 4.79 3.86
CA LYS A 4 12.23 3.67 4.26
C LYS A 4 13.14 3.99 5.46
N SER A 5 13.52 5.25 5.63
CA SER A 5 14.30 5.74 6.78
C SER A 5 13.48 5.98 8.05
N GLY A 6 12.17 5.72 8.02
CA GLY A 6 11.23 6.12 9.08
C GLY A 6 10.79 7.58 9.02
N ALA A 7 11.37 8.38 8.10
CA ALA A 7 10.99 9.78 7.94
C ALA A 7 9.54 9.94 7.47
N LEU A 8 8.87 10.96 8.00
CA LEU A 8 7.51 11.31 7.58
C LEU A 8 7.57 12.13 6.29
N LEU A 9 6.92 11.64 5.25
CA LEU A 9 6.78 12.32 3.97
C LEU A 9 5.35 12.84 3.85
N ALA A 10 5.19 14.16 3.70
CA ALA A 10 3.90 14.78 3.46
C ALA A 10 3.40 14.42 2.05
N VAL A 11 2.09 14.18 1.95
CA VAL A 11 1.40 14.00 0.67
C VAL A 11 0.21 14.93 0.73
N ASP A 12 0.23 15.96 -0.11
CA ASP A 12 -0.85 16.92 -0.20
C ASP A 12 -1.89 16.43 -1.22
N PRO A 13 -3.20 16.56 -0.92
CA PRO A 13 -4.23 16.21 -1.88
C PRO A 13 -4.11 17.05 -3.15
N CYS A 14 -4.16 16.40 -4.31
CA CYS A 14 -4.23 17.07 -5.60
C CYS A 14 -5.66 17.00 -6.14
N LEU A 15 -6.17 18.14 -6.64
CA LEU A 15 -7.53 18.23 -7.18
C LEU A 15 -7.74 17.26 -8.34
N ALA A 16 -8.92 16.64 -8.39
CA ALA A 16 -9.30 15.66 -9.41
C ALA A 16 -8.34 14.45 -9.55
N THR A 17 -7.65 14.08 -8.47
CA THR A 17 -6.81 12.88 -8.44
C THR A 17 -7.25 11.89 -7.36
N LEU A 18 -6.83 10.63 -7.54
CA LEU A 18 -6.95 9.59 -6.52
C LEU A 18 -5.56 9.25 -5.99
N PHE A 19 -5.49 9.01 -4.69
CA PHE A 19 -4.29 8.47 -4.07
C PHE A 19 -4.42 6.96 -3.91
N VAL A 20 -3.55 6.20 -4.58
CA VAL A 20 -3.59 4.73 -4.57
C VAL A 20 -2.54 4.19 -3.61
N LEU A 21 -2.98 3.31 -2.71
CA LEU A 21 -2.15 2.61 -1.75
C LEU A 21 -2.15 1.12 -2.07
N LEU A 22 -0.98 0.50 -1.96
CA LEU A 22 -0.82 -0.94 -2.03
C LEU A 22 -0.74 -1.48 -0.60
N GLY A 23 -1.60 -2.44 -0.28
CA GLY A 23 -1.64 -3.09 1.03
C GLY A 23 -0.84 -4.40 1.05
N ASP A 24 -0.93 -5.13 2.16
CA ASP A 24 -0.22 -6.41 2.36
C ASP A 24 -0.50 -7.42 1.25
N LEU A 25 -1.74 -7.49 0.75
CA LEU A 25 -2.10 -8.41 -0.33
C LEU A 25 -1.29 -8.17 -1.61
N ALA A 26 -1.05 -6.91 -1.97
CA ALA A 26 -0.25 -6.59 -3.15
C ALA A 26 1.23 -6.94 -2.93
N GLN A 27 1.73 -6.77 -1.71
CA GLN A 27 3.09 -7.17 -1.35
C GLN A 27 3.25 -8.70 -1.42
N THR A 28 2.35 -9.47 -0.82
CA THR A 28 2.37 -10.94 -0.84
C THR A 28 2.19 -11.49 -2.26
N TRP A 29 1.24 -10.95 -3.03
CA TRP A 29 1.01 -11.39 -4.42
C TRP A 29 2.21 -11.12 -5.33
N SER A 30 2.97 -10.05 -5.10
CA SER A 30 4.10 -9.66 -5.94
C SER A 30 5.46 -10.20 -5.50
N ASN A 31 5.48 -11.18 -4.59
CA ASN A 31 6.69 -11.69 -3.93
C ASN A 31 7.57 -10.56 -3.36
N GLY A 32 6.95 -9.58 -2.70
CA GLY A 32 7.61 -8.46 -2.03
C GLY A 32 8.04 -7.30 -2.92
N ARG A 33 7.78 -7.37 -4.24
CA ARG A 33 8.18 -6.30 -5.17
C ARG A 33 7.38 -5.02 -4.98
N LEU A 34 6.09 -5.15 -4.66
CA LEU A 34 5.22 -4.04 -4.32
C LEU A 34 5.32 -3.73 -2.83
N CYS A 35 5.54 -2.45 -2.50
CA CYS A 35 5.70 -2.03 -1.12
C CYS A 35 4.34 -1.76 -0.46
N ASN A 36 4.03 -2.48 0.63
CA ASN A 36 3.00 -2.01 1.56
C ASN A 36 3.53 -0.80 2.32
N VAL A 37 3.05 0.39 1.95
CA VAL A 37 3.56 1.64 2.50
C VAL A 37 2.81 2.02 3.79
N LYS A 38 3.58 2.24 4.85
CA LYS A 38 3.02 2.74 6.11
C LYS A 38 2.57 4.19 5.93
N HIS A 39 1.39 4.51 6.41
CA HIS A 39 0.79 5.84 6.30
C HIS A 39 0.01 6.20 7.56
N ARG A 40 -0.13 7.51 7.80
CA ARG A 40 -0.93 8.07 8.88
C ARG A 40 -1.50 9.42 8.42
N VAL A 41 -2.64 9.80 8.98
CA VAL A 41 -3.19 11.16 8.83
C VAL A 41 -2.79 11.97 10.05
N GLN A 42 -2.26 13.18 9.84
CA GLN A 42 -1.94 14.12 10.90
C GLN A 42 -2.82 15.36 10.76
N CYS A 43 -3.51 15.72 11.83
CA CYS A 43 -4.26 16.98 11.91
C CYS A 43 -3.25 18.14 11.97
N LYS A 44 -3.27 19.03 10.97
CA LYS A 44 -2.37 20.20 10.89
C LYS A 44 -3.02 21.48 11.43
N GLU A 45 -4.34 21.54 11.48
CA GLU A 45 -5.14 22.69 11.92
C GLU A 45 -6.49 22.22 12.47
N ALA A 46 -7.14 23.03 13.31
CA ALA A 46 -8.45 22.72 13.87
C ALA A 46 -9.57 22.91 12.82
N ASN A 47 -9.65 21.98 11.87
CA ASN A 47 -10.58 22.02 10.75
C ASN A 47 -11.04 20.60 10.36
N THR A 48 -12.16 20.51 9.64
CA THR A 48 -12.73 19.22 9.21
C THR A 48 -12.18 18.81 7.86
N ARG A 49 -11.59 17.61 7.79
CA ARG A 49 -11.18 16.96 6.54
C ARG A 49 -11.95 15.66 6.36
N VAL A 50 -12.62 15.52 5.21
CA VAL A 50 -13.33 14.28 4.82
C VAL A 50 -12.54 13.57 3.71
N SER A 51 -12.45 12.25 3.79
CA SER A 51 -11.90 11.41 2.72
C SER A 51 -12.68 10.11 2.59
N ILE A 52 -12.80 9.62 1.37
CA ILE A 52 -13.44 8.33 1.05
C ILE A 52 -12.34 7.36 0.64
N ALA A 53 -12.38 6.14 1.18
CA ALA A 53 -11.47 5.07 0.82
C ALA A 53 -12.25 3.89 0.24
N THR A 54 -11.71 3.28 -0.81
CA THR A 54 -12.24 2.07 -1.42
C THR A 54 -11.13 1.03 -1.44
N PHE A 55 -11.43 -0.18 -0.94
CA PHE A 55 -10.44 -1.25 -0.81
C PHE A 55 -10.77 -2.38 -1.78
N LEU A 56 -9.79 -2.74 -2.61
CA LEU A 56 -9.81 -4.02 -3.32
C LEU A 56 -9.21 -5.08 -2.38
N ALA A 57 -10.07 -5.96 -1.88
CA ALA A 57 -9.68 -7.04 -0.99
C ALA A 57 -9.29 -8.32 -1.76
N GLY A 58 -8.64 -9.23 -1.05
CA GLY A 58 -8.24 -10.53 -1.58
C GLY A 58 -9.43 -11.50 -1.67
N PRO A 59 -9.19 -12.69 -2.23
CA PRO A 59 -10.18 -13.78 -2.21
C PRO A 59 -10.60 -14.10 -0.78
N LYS A 60 -11.88 -14.49 -0.61
CA LYS A 60 -12.45 -14.79 0.71
C LYS A 60 -12.04 -16.15 1.25
N GLU A 61 -11.94 -17.14 0.37
CA GLU A 61 -11.79 -18.56 0.73
C GLU A 61 -10.41 -19.13 0.36
N GLU A 62 -9.56 -18.36 -0.30
CA GLU A 62 -8.28 -18.81 -0.83
C GLU A 62 -7.14 -17.97 -0.28
N ALA A 63 -5.97 -18.61 -0.13
CA ALA A 63 -4.75 -17.89 0.20
C ALA A 63 -4.26 -17.08 -1.01
N VAL A 64 -3.71 -15.89 -0.76
CA VAL A 64 -3.02 -15.13 -1.78
C VAL A 64 -1.58 -15.62 -1.86
N GLU A 65 -1.24 -16.22 -3.00
CA GLU A 65 0.10 -16.70 -3.31
C GLU A 65 0.72 -15.87 -4.43
N SER A 66 2.06 -15.80 -4.44
CA SER A 66 2.79 -15.20 -5.56
C SER A 66 2.67 -16.08 -6.82
N PRO A 67 2.25 -15.51 -7.97
CA PRO A 67 2.36 -16.15 -9.28
C PRO A 67 3.81 -16.62 -9.58
N PRO A 68 3.98 -17.69 -10.37
CA PRO A 68 5.29 -18.24 -10.69
C PRO A 68 6.22 -17.24 -11.39
N GLU A 69 5.68 -16.24 -12.08
CA GLU A 69 6.46 -15.16 -12.73
C GLU A 69 7.22 -14.30 -11.72
N PHE A 70 6.77 -14.24 -10.47
CA PHE A 70 7.44 -13.52 -9.39
C PHE A 70 8.36 -14.39 -8.52
N VAL A 71 8.41 -15.70 -8.77
CA VAL A 71 9.17 -16.67 -7.98
C VAL A 71 10.18 -17.40 -8.87
N ASN A 72 11.47 -17.18 -8.63
CA ASN A 72 12.57 -17.83 -9.36
C ASN A 72 13.82 -17.96 -8.48
N SER A 73 14.92 -18.47 -9.04
CA SER A 73 16.18 -18.65 -8.30
C SER A 73 16.70 -17.37 -7.67
N ASP A 74 16.52 -16.23 -8.35
CA ASP A 74 17.03 -14.93 -7.91
C ASP A 74 16.05 -14.24 -6.95
N HIS A 75 14.78 -14.65 -6.96
CA HIS A 75 13.69 -14.15 -6.13
C HIS A 75 12.95 -15.33 -5.50
N PRO A 76 13.50 -15.97 -4.46
CA PRO A 76 12.82 -17.07 -3.78
C PRO A 76 11.50 -16.58 -3.18
N ARG A 77 10.58 -17.52 -2.93
CA ARG A 77 9.31 -17.22 -2.29
C ARG A 77 9.57 -16.67 -0.87
N LEU A 78 8.91 -15.56 -0.55
CA LEU A 78 8.88 -14.98 0.80
C LEU A 78 8.26 -15.89 1.85
#